data_AF-A0A3M0YV23-F1
#
_entry.id   AF-A0A3M0YV23-F1
#
_cell.length_a   1.000
_cell.length_b   1.000
_cell.length_c   1.000
_cell.angle_alpha   90.00
_cell.angle_beta   90.00
_cell.angle_gamma   90.00
#
_symmetry.space_group_name_H-M   'P 1'
#
loop_
_entity.id
_entity.type
_entity.pdbx_description
1 polymer ?
#
loop_
_entity_poly.entity_id
_entity_poly.type
_entity_poly.pdbx_seq_one_letter_code
_entity_poly.pdbx_strand_id
1 'polypeptide(L)'
;MFFIELVVFLALWLIDDYIATLLTVILVFILTAILLTSLLVELIERSKVPRRYFTLMSLSIVALLAAAGLYLLIMGGAPLWLRD
;
A
#
# COMPACT_ATOMS: atom_id res chain seq x y z
N MET A 1 -6.43 -11.05 4.50
CA MET A 1 -5.29 -10.12 4.43
C MET A 1 -5.73 -8.76 3.92
N PHE A 2 -6.10 -8.63 2.64
CA PHE A 2 -6.52 -7.36 2.01
C PHE A 2 -7.48 -6.50 2.85
N PHE A 3 -8.68 -7.00 3.16
CA PHE A 3 -9.69 -6.20 3.89
C PHE A 3 -9.23 -5.80 5.30
N ILE A 4 -8.45 -6.65 5.96
CA ILE A 4 -7.92 -6.35 7.29
C ILE A 4 -6.91 -5.21 7.19
N GLU A 5 -5.97 -5.31 6.24
CA GLU A 5 -4.96 -4.27 5.98
C GLU A 5 -5.60 -2.95 5.57
N LEU A 6 -6.62 -3.01 4.71
CA LEU A 6 -7.43 -1.85 4.29
C LEU A 6 -8.10 -1.17 5.48
N VAL A 7 -8.78 -1.93 6.34
CA VAL A 7 -9.47 -1.37 7.52
C VAL A 7 -8.48 -0.78 8.51
N VAL A 8 -7.34 -1.44 8.75
CA VAL A 8 -6.30 -0.95 9.66
C VAL A 8 -5.69 0.35 9.14
N PHE A 9 -5.31 0.41 7.86
CA PHE A 9 -4.75 1.64 7.29
C PHE A 9 -5.80 2.74 7.20
N LEU A 10 -7.05 2.42 6.86
CA LEU A 10 -8.12 3.43 6.84
C LEU A 10 -8.35 4.01 8.24
N ALA A 11 -8.34 3.17 9.29
CA ALA A 11 -8.41 3.65 10.67
C ALA A 11 -7.22 4.54 11.03
N LEU A 12 -6.01 4.18 10.59
CA LEU A 12 -4.82 4.99 10.80
C LEU A 12 -4.95 6.38 10.13
N TRP A 13 -5.41 6.41 8.88
CA TRP A 13 -5.70 7.65 8.13
C TRP A 13 -6.73 8.55 8.84
N LEU A 14 -7.72 7.95 9.51
CA LEU A 14 -8.73 8.68 10.28
C LEU A 14 -8.22 9.20 11.63
N ILE A 15 -7.18 8.60 12.20
CA ILE A 15 -6.58 9.00 13.49
C ILE A 15 -5.55 10.11 13.29
N ASP A 16 -4.60 9.90 12.38
CA ASP A 16 -3.52 10.84 12.08
C ASP A 16 -3.12 10.68 10.61
N ASP A 17 -3.59 11.61 9.79
CA ASP A 17 -3.41 11.58 8.35
C ASP A 17 -1.98 11.92 7.92
N TYR A 18 -1.21 12.64 8.75
CA TYR A 18 0.21 12.91 8.51
C TYR A 18 1.06 11.63 8.64
N ILE A 19 0.95 10.94 9.77
CA ILE A 19 1.63 9.67 10.02
C ILE A 19 1.17 8.62 9.00
N ALA A 20 -0.14 8.55 8.72
CA ALA A 20 -0.69 7.63 7.74
C ALA A 20 -0.15 7.90 6.33
N THR A 21 -0.04 9.17 5.92
CA THR A 21 0.55 9.55 4.62
C THR A 21 1.99 9.07 4.52
N LEU A 22 2.83 9.38 5.51
CA LEU A 22 4.23 8.99 5.53
C LEU A 22 4.40 7.47 5.45
N LEU A 23 3.68 6.73 6.29
CA LEU A 23 3.74 5.27 6.31
C LEU A 23 3.24 4.67 5.00
N THR A 24 2.15 5.17 4.45
CA THR A 24 1.60 4.70 3.16
C THR A 24 2.63 4.86 2.05
N VAL A 25 3.25 6.04 1.94
CA VAL A 25 4.25 6.31 0.89
C VAL A 25 5.47 5.41 1.03
N ILE A 26 6.02 5.29 2.24
CA ILE A 26 7.20 4.44 2.51
C ILE A 26 6.89 2.97 2.19
N LEU A 27 5.76 2.46 2.67
CA LEU A 27 5.41 1.05 2.47
C LEU A 27 5.07 0.73 1.02
N VAL A 28 4.30 1.59 0.34
CA VAL A 28 4.03 1.40 -1.10
C VAL A 28 5.34 1.39 -1.88
N PHE A 29 6.27 2.30 -1.58
CA PHE A 29 7.57 2.34 -2.25
C PHE A 29 8.38 1.06 -2.01
N ILE A 30 8.54 0.65 -0.75
CA ILE A 30 9.31 -0.56 -0.40
C ILE A 30 8.68 -1.81 -1.00
N LEU A 31 7.37 -1.99 -0.85
CA LEU A 31 6.67 -3.16 -1.38
C LEU A 31 6.73 -3.20 -2.91
N THR A 32 6.59 -2.05 -3.57
CA THR A 32 6.72 -1.98 -5.03
C THR A 32 8.14 -2.32 -5.47
N ALA A 33 9.16 -1.80 -4.79
CA ALA A 33 10.56 -2.10 -5.10
C ALA A 33 10.85 -3.60 -4.95
N ILE A 34 10.41 -4.23 -3.86
CA ILE A 34 10.58 -5.66 -3.64
C ILE A 34 9.77 -6.47 -4.67
N LEU A 35 8.57 -6.03 -5.03
CA LEU A 35 7.72 -6.73 -6.01
C LEU A 35 8.37 -6.71 -7.39
N LEU A 36 8.89 -5.55 -7.79
CA LEU A 36 9.61 -5.38 -9.05
C LEU A 36 10.89 -6.21 -9.09
N THR A 37 11.72 -6.18 -8.04
CA THR A 37 12.94 -6.99 -8.01
C THR A 37 12.62 -8.48 -8.04
N SER A 38 11.58 -8.93 -7.32
CA SER A 38 11.14 -10.32 -7.36
C SER A 38 10.61 -10.73 -8.75
N LEU A 39 9.87 -9.86 -9.44
CA LEU A 39 9.40 -10.11 -10.80
C LEU A 39 10.55 -10.16 -11.81
N LEU A 40 11.56 -9.29 -11.66
CA LEU A 40 12.76 -9.30 -12.49
C LEU A 40 13.56 -10.59 -12.32
N VAL A 41 13.75 -11.04 -11.07
CA VAL A 41 14.43 -12.30 -10.79
C VAL A 41 13.66 -13.48 -11.40
N GLU A 42 12.34 -13.55 -11.17
CA GLU A 42 11.47 -14.61 -11.70
C GLU A 42 11.46 -14.67 -13.24
N LEU A 43 11.65 -13.52 -13.91
CA LEU A 43 11.73 -13.43 -15.36
C LEU A 43 13.05 -13.98 -15.91
N ILE A 44 14.17 -13.73 -15.23
CA ILE A 44 15.51 -14.17 -15.65
C ILE A 44 15.71 -15.65 -15.34
N GLU A 45 15.42 -16.03 -14.10
CA GLU A 45 15.51 -17.38 -13.61
C GLU A 45 14.18 -17.70 -12.95
N ARG A 46 13.46 -18.71 -13.47
CA ARG A 46 12.22 -19.19 -12.85
C ARG A 46 12.54 -19.74 -11.47
N SER A 47 12.55 -18.84 -10.51
CA SER A 47 12.70 -19.16 -9.12
C SER A 47 11.45 -19.94 -8.73
N LYS A 48 11.55 -20.88 -7.79
CA LYS A 48 10.37 -21.61 -7.30
C LYS A 48 9.51 -20.71 -6.39
N VAL A 49 9.50 -19.39 -6.59
CA VAL A 49 8.71 -18.46 -5.78
C VAL A 49 7.22 -18.72 -6.07
N PRO A 50 6.44 -19.07 -5.04
CA PRO A 50 5.04 -19.42 -5.23
C PRO A 50 4.26 -18.20 -5.72
N ARG A 51 3.39 -18.38 -6.72
CA ARG A 51 2.52 -17.33 -7.27
C ARG A 51 1.73 -16.55 -6.20
N ARG A 52 1.42 -17.21 -5.08
CA ARG A 52 0.74 -16.61 -3.92
C ARG A 52 1.51 -15.42 -3.35
N TYR A 53 2.84 -15.42 -3.39
CA TYR A 53 3.68 -14.31 -2.93
C TYR A 53 3.35 -13.03 -3.72
N PHE A 54 3.43 -13.09 -5.05
CA PHE A 54 3.12 -11.96 -5.93
C PHE A 54 1.69 -11.45 -5.74
N THR A 55 0.72 -12.35 -5.58
CA THR A 55 -0.68 -11.97 -5.35
C THR A 55 -0.88 -11.29 -4.00
N LEU A 56 -0.30 -11.82 -2.92
CA LEU A 56 -0.42 -11.22 -1.58
C LEU A 56 0.23 -9.83 -1.54
N MET A 57 1.40 -9.71 -2.16
CA MET A 57 2.17 -8.49 -2.16
C MET A 57 1.52 -7.37 -2.97
N SER A 58 1.00 -7.69 -4.16
CA SER A 58 0.21 -6.75 -4.95
C SER A 58 -1.09 -6.36 -4.23
N LEU A 59 -1.77 -7.29 -3.57
CA LEU A 59 -2.94 -6.98 -2.76
C LEU A 59 -2.61 -6.02 -1.61
N SER A 60 -1.49 -6.17 -0.93
CA SER A 60 -1.07 -5.24 0.13
C SER A 60 -0.82 -3.82 -0.40
N ILE A 61 -0.13 -3.68 -1.54
CA ILE A 61 0.05 -2.38 -2.20
C ILE A 61 -1.32 -1.76 -2.54
N VAL A 62 -2.24 -2.55 -3.10
CA VAL A 62 -3.59 -2.09 -3.42
C VAL A 62 -4.36 -1.68 -2.16
N ALA A 63 -4.21 -2.39 -1.05
CA ALA A 63 -4.88 -2.07 0.21
C ALA A 63 -4.42 -0.71 0.77
N LEU A 64 -3.10 -0.47 0.76
CA LEU A 64 -2.49 0.80 1.18
C LEU A 64 -2.99 1.98 0.32
N LEU A 65 -2.94 1.81 -1.00
CA LEU A 65 -3.40 2.84 -1.94
C LEU A 65 -4.91 3.06 -1.86
N ALA A 66 -5.69 2.00 -1.68
CA ALA A 66 -7.13 2.09 -1.54
C ALA A 66 -7.54 2.80 -0.24
N ALA A 67 -6.84 2.54 0.88
CA ALA A 67 -7.09 3.26 2.13
C ALA A 67 -6.86 4.77 1.97
N ALA A 68 -5.71 5.15 1.39
CA ALA A 68 -5.39 6.53 1.11
C ALA A 68 -6.39 7.17 0.14
N GLY A 69 -6.69 6.50 -0.97
CA GLY A 69 -7.63 6.98 -1.97
C GLY A 69 -9.03 7.18 -1.41
N LEU A 70 -9.53 6.24 -0.58
CA LEU A 70 -10.84 6.35 0.05
C LEU A 70 -10.88 7.51 1.05
N TYR A 71 -9.85 7.66 1.88
CA TYR A 71 -9.76 8.80 2.79
C TYR A 71 -9.78 10.13 2.04
N LEU A 72 -8.96 10.27 0.99
CA LEU A 72 -8.90 11.50 0.18
C LEU A 72 -10.24 11.79 -0.51
N LEU A 73 -10.95 10.77 -1.01
CA LEU A 73 -12.28 10.94 -1.59
C LEU A 73 -13.29 11.48 -0.56
N ILE A 74 -13.22 11.00 0.68
CA ILE A 74 -14.12 11.44 1.76
C ILE A 74 -13.78 12.86 2.24
N MET A 75 -12.50 13.20 2.35
CA MET A 75 -12.02 14.47 2.91
C MET A 75 -11.91 15.61 1.88
N GLY A 76 -12.30 15.39 0.62
CA GLY A 76 -12.32 16.43 -0.41
C GLY A 76 -10.99 16.63 -1.13
N GLY A 77 -10.20 15.57 -1.27
CA GLY A 77 -9.06 15.49 -2.19
C GLY A 77 -7.69 15.89 -1.65
N ALA A 78 -7.59 16.34 -0.40
CA ALA A 78 -6.31 16.61 0.26
C ALA A 78 -6.33 16.14 1.72
N PRO A 79 -5.19 15.69 2.26
CA PRO A 79 -5.03 15.48 3.70
C PRO A 79 -5.31 16.76 4.48
N LEU A 80 -5.82 16.62 5.70
CA LEU A 80 -6.04 17.71 6.63
C LEU A 80 -4.73 18.44 6.96
N TRP A 81 -3.64 17.72 7.20
CA TRP A 81 -2.33 18.33 7.54
C TRP A 81 -1.75 19.23 6.43
N LEU A 82 -2.23 19.09 5.18
CA LEU A 82 -1.83 19.93 4.05
C LEU A 82 -2.67 21.21 3.92
N ARG A 83 -3.77 21.32 4.69
CA ARG A 83 -4.70 22.44 4.68
C ARG A 83 -4.53 23.39 5.86
N ASP A 84 -3.79 22.97 6.88
CA ASP A 84 -3.43 23.74 8.07
C ASP A 84 -2.11 24.51 7.84
#